data_AF-A0A087HAG2-F1
#
_entry.id   AF-A0A087HAG2-F1
#
_cell.length_a   1.000
_cell.length_b   1.000
_cell.length_c   1.000
_cell.angle_alpha   90.00
_cell.angle_beta   90.00
_cell.angle_gamma   90.00
#
_symmetry.space_group_name_H-M   'P 1'
#
loop_
_entity.id
_entity.type
_entity.pdbx_description
1 polymer ?
#
loop_
_entity_poly.entity_id
_entity_poly.type
_entity_poly.pdbx_seq_one_letter_code
_entity_poly.pdbx_strand_id
1 'polypeptide(L)'
;MMDPNQVAELRKFVEQLKSNPSILNDPSLIFFKDYLRSLGAQVPKFENTERDYEDKAETKPRFSPKHDDDEIMESDVELDNSDVVEPDNDEPPQPMVDPSVEVTEENRDAAQSEKSKAMGAISQGKFDEAIDHLTKAIMLNPTSAILYATRATVFILVKKPNAAIRDSNVALQFNPDSAKGYKARGMARAMLGQWEEAAADLHVASKLDYDEEMELALKKVEPNAKRIEEHRKKYQRLRKEKELQRAERERREQQEAQEREAKAALKDGQVISIHSISELEVKTKAAKKASRLVILYFTATWCGPCRYMSPLYSTLATQHPRVVFLKVDIDEANDVAASWNISSVPTFCFMRDGKQVDKVVGADKGSLEQKIAQHSSSK
;
A
#
# COMPACT_ATOMS: atom_id res chain seq x y z
N MET A 1 -16.98 -5.40 -17.33
CA MET A 1 -17.76 -4.61 -16.35
C MET A 1 -16.77 -3.99 -15.38
N MET A 2 -16.93 -2.71 -15.05
CA MET A 2 -16.02 -1.99 -14.15
C MET A 2 -16.20 -2.51 -12.70
N ASP A 3 -15.13 -2.54 -11.92
CA ASP A 3 -15.16 -3.01 -10.53
C ASP A 3 -16.05 -2.09 -9.66
N PRO A 4 -17.00 -2.63 -8.87
CA PRO A 4 -17.87 -1.83 -8.00
C PRO A 4 -17.13 -0.85 -7.08
N ASN A 5 -15.93 -1.20 -6.62
CA ASN A 5 -15.13 -0.32 -5.76
C ASN A 5 -14.59 0.89 -6.55
N GLN A 6 -14.10 0.68 -7.76
CA GLN A 6 -13.66 1.75 -8.66
C GLN A 6 -14.82 2.72 -8.99
N VAL A 7 -16.03 2.20 -9.15
CA VAL A 7 -17.23 3.03 -9.38
C VAL A 7 -17.57 3.87 -8.14
N ALA A 8 -17.40 3.32 -6.94
CA ALA A 8 -17.64 4.05 -5.69
C ALA A 8 -16.61 5.18 -5.47
N GLU A 9 -15.32 4.92 -5.74
CA GLU A 9 -14.27 5.92 -5.68
C GLU A 9 -14.48 7.04 -6.70
N LEU A 10 -14.83 6.70 -7.94
CA LEU A 10 -15.14 7.68 -8.98
C LEU A 10 -16.32 8.58 -8.59
N ARG A 11 -17.37 8.01 -7.98
CA ARG A 11 -18.51 8.80 -7.48
C ARG A 11 -18.08 9.81 -6.42
N LYS A 12 -17.26 9.38 -5.46
CA LYS A 12 -16.76 10.25 -4.38
C LYS A 12 -15.90 11.38 -4.93
N PHE A 13 -15.03 11.09 -5.90
CA PHE A 13 -14.22 12.10 -6.56
C PHE A 13 -15.07 13.13 -7.32
N VAL A 14 -16.10 12.68 -8.05
CA VAL A 14 -17.02 13.58 -8.74
C VAL A 14 -17.79 14.49 -7.77
N GLU A 15 -18.17 14.00 -6.58
CA GLU A 15 -18.77 14.83 -5.53
C GLU A 15 -17.78 15.89 -5.00
N GLN A 16 -16.51 15.54 -4.83
CA GLN A 16 -15.47 16.49 -4.43
C GLN A 16 -15.29 17.59 -5.48
N LEU A 17 -15.24 17.25 -6.77
CA LEU A 17 -15.15 18.23 -7.86
C LEU A 17 -16.35 19.18 -7.91
N LYS A 18 -17.56 18.69 -7.59
CA LYS A 18 -18.76 19.55 -7.48
C LYS A 18 -18.66 20.53 -6.32
N SER A 19 -18.09 20.09 -5.20
CA SER A 19 -17.90 20.94 -4.02
C SER A 19 -16.75 21.94 -4.17
N ASN A 20 -15.69 21.56 -4.88
CA ASN A 20 -14.51 22.38 -5.11
C ASN A 20 -13.91 22.16 -6.52
N PRO A 21 -14.33 22.96 -7.51
CA PRO A 21 -13.85 22.82 -8.88
C PRO A 21 -12.36 23.12 -9.08
N SER A 22 -11.68 23.76 -8.11
CA SER A 22 -10.26 24.11 -8.22
C SER A 22 -9.33 22.91 -8.21
N ILE A 23 -9.82 21.75 -7.74
CA ILE A 23 -9.10 20.47 -7.79
C ILE A 23 -8.68 20.12 -9.23
N LEU A 24 -9.43 20.54 -10.25
CA LEU A 24 -9.07 20.36 -11.68
C LEU A 24 -7.84 21.18 -12.14
N ASN A 25 -7.26 21.98 -11.25
CA ASN A 25 -6.02 22.71 -11.52
C ASN A 25 -4.79 22.01 -10.94
N ASP A 26 -4.97 20.89 -10.23
CA ASP A 26 -3.86 20.05 -9.79
C ASP A 26 -3.10 19.50 -11.03
N PRO A 27 -1.76 19.65 -11.10
CA PRO A 27 -0.96 19.14 -12.21
C PRO A 27 -1.11 17.63 -12.44
N SER A 28 -1.42 16.84 -11.42
CA SER A 28 -1.66 15.39 -11.55
C SER A 28 -2.93 15.04 -12.31
N LEU A 29 -3.86 15.98 -12.46
CA LEU A 29 -5.17 15.79 -13.11
C LEU A 29 -5.23 16.39 -14.53
N ILE A 30 -4.09 16.73 -15.14
CA ILE A 30 -4.02 17.26 -16.51
C ILE A 30 -4.71 16.34 -17.52
N PHE A 31 -4.45 15.02 -17.45
CA PHE A 31 -5.08 14.04 -18.36
C PHE A 31 -6.62 14.07 -18.28
N PHE A 32 -7.16 14.24 -17.07
CA PHE A 32 -8.60 14.29 -16.84
C PHE A 32 -9.19 15.61 -17.30
N LYS A 33 -8.47 16.72 -17.11
CA LYS A 33 -8.82 18.04 -17.63
C LYS A 33 -8.88 18.05 -19.16
N ASP A 34 -7.94 17.39 -19.83
CA ASP A 34 -7.91 17.30 -21.28
C ASP A 34 -9.01 16.37 -21.83
N TYR A 35 -9.34 15.30 -21.11
CA TYR A 35 -10.53 14.48 -21.40
C TYR A 35 -11.84 15.30 -21.28
N LEU A 36 -12.00 16.11 -20.23
CA LEU A 36 -13.19 16.96 -20.10
C LEU A 36 -13.28 18.01 -21.24
N ARG A 37 -12.15 18.57 -21.65
CA ARG A 37 -12.07 19.50 -22.79
C ARG A 37 -12.41 18.82 -24.12
N SER A 38 -11.98 17.57 -24.33
CA SER A 38 -12.32 16.82 -25.55
C SER A 38 -13.82 16.53 -25.65
N LEU A 39 -14.52 16.46 -24.52
CA LEU A 39 -15.99 16.39 -24.44
C LEU A 39 -16.69 17.75 -24.54
N GLY A 40 -15.95 18.84 -24.75
CA GLY A 40 -16.49 20.20 -24.88
C GLY A 40 -16.83 20.89 -23.55
N ALA A 41 -16.36 20.37 -22.41
CA ALA A 41 -16.60 21.01 -21.12
C ALA A 41 -15.72 22.27 -20.93
N GLN A 42 -16.32 23.35 -20.42
CA GLN A 42 -15.59 24.57 -20.03
C GLN A 42 -15.18 24.49 -18.55
N VAL A 43 -13.87 24.38 -18.31
CA VAL A 43 -13.28 24.38 -16.96
C VAL A 43 -12.90 25.82 -16.58
N PRO A 44 -13.26 26.33 -15.38
CA PRO A 44 -12.92 27.68 -14.96
C PRO A 44 -11.40 27.92 -14.98
N LYS A 45 -10.95 29.04 -15.59
CA LYS A 45 -9.56 29.47 -15.53
C LYS A 45 -9.31 30.15 -14.18
N PHE A 46 -8.32 29.67 -13.43
CA PHE A 46 -7.84 30.34 -12.23
C PHE A 46 -6.53 31.06 -12.59
N GLU A 47 -6.49 32.37 -12.46
CA GLU A 47 -5.28 33.17 -12.67
C GLU A 47 -4.32 32.93 -11.51
N ASN A 48 -3.23 32.19 -11.75
CA ASN A 48 -2.08 32.21 -10.87
C ASN A 48 -1.32 33.51 -11.15
N THR A 49 -1.35 34.44 -10.20
CA THR A 49 -0.33 35.50 -10.15
C THR A 49 1.02 34.84 -9.91
N GLU A 50 1.83 34.76 -10.97
CA GLU A 50 3.25 34.45 -10.89
C GLU A 50 3.91 35.41 -9.89
N ARG A 51 4.62 34.84 -8.92
CA ARG A 51 5.66 35.56 -8.19
C ARG A 51 6.91 34.70 -8.22
N ASP A 52 7.88 35.21 -8.97
CA ASP A 52 9.28 34.82 -8.97
C ASP A 52 9.80 34.66 -7.55
N TYR A 53 10.49 33.55 -7.29
CA TYR A 53 11.27 33.37 -6.06
C TYR A 53 12.72 33.09 -6.40
N GLU A 54 13.48 34.17 -6.52
CA GLU A 54 14.89 34.22 -6.13
C GLU A 54 15.00 34.07 -4.60
N ASP A 55 15.91 33.18 -4.20
CA ASP A 55 16.88 33.27 -3.08
C ASP A 55 16.47 33.68 -1.64
N LYS A 56 17.13 33.00 -0.68
CA LYS A 56 17.36 33.29 0.76
C LYS A 56 16.30 32.93 1.81
N ALA A 57 16.61 31.81 2.46
CA ALA A 57 16.96 31.69 3.89
C ALA A 57 16.28 32.60 4.95
N GLU A 58 15.75 31.90 5.97
CA GLU A 58 15.44 32.31 7.35
C GLU A 58 14.16 33.10 7.63
N THR A 59 13.18 32.41 8.23
CA THR A 59 12.50 32.87 9.47
C THR A 59 11.72 31.74 10.16
N LYS A 60 11.79 31.73 11.50
CA LYS A 60 11.24 30.72 12.44
C LYS A 60 9.70 30.86 12.65
N PRO A 61 9.05 29.91 13.36
CA PRO A 61 7.76 29.34 12.95
C PRO A 61 6.54 30.09 13.52
N ARG A 62 5.47 30.11 12.73
CA ARG A 62 4.14 30.52 13.18
C ARG A 62 3.28 29.28 13.41
N PHE A 63 3.06 28.95 14.69
CA PHE A 63 2.17 27.88 15.12
C PHE A 63 0.77 28.07 14.53
N SER A 64 0.30 27.08 13.78
CA SER A 64 -1.08 26.92 13.31
C SER A 64 -1.50 25.47 13.59
N PRO A 65 -2.79 25.21 13.83
CA PRO A 65 -3.26 24.01 14.52
C PRO A 65 -3.03 22.74 13.70
N LYS A 66 -2.60 21.68 14.38
CA LYS A 66 -2.30 20.34 13.83
C LYS A 66 -3.52 19.78 13.07
N HIS A 67 -3.54 19.98 11.77
CA HIS A 67 -4.10 19.01 10.85
C HIS A 67 -2.99 18.00 10.54
N ASP A 68 -3.30 16.72 10.67
CA ASP A 68 -2.42 15.59 10.33
C ASP A 68 -2.19 15.53 8.80
N ASP A 69 -1.52 16.52 8.21
CA ASP A 69 -0.97 16.42 6.85
C ASP A 69 0.35 15.66 6.91
N ASP A 70 0.21 14.40 7.32
CA ASP A 70 1.26 13.41 7.45
C ASP A 70 1.38 12.60 6.16
N GLU A 71 1.20 13.20 4.98
CA GLU A 71 1.45 12.53 3.71
C GLU A 71 2.94 12.64 3.35
N ILE A 72 3.57 11.52 2.97
CA ILE A 72 4.98 11.54 2.58
C ILE A 72 5.07 12.19 1.19
N MET A 73 5.42 13.47 1.15
CA MET A 73 5.69 14.16 -0.11
C MET A 73 6.97 13.61 -0.74
N GLU A 74 6.80 13.04 -1.93
CA GLU A 74 7.89 12.53 -2.74
C GLU A 74 8.62 13.72 -3.39
N SER A 75 9.94 13.81 -3.17
CA SER A 75 10.77 14.84 -3.80
C SER A 75 10.99 14.51 -5.27
N ASP A 76 11.27 15.50 -6.08
CA ASP A 76 11.71 15.24 -7.45
C ASP A 76 13.12 14.62 -7.45
N VAL A 77 13.38 13.75 -8.44
CA VAL A 77 14.70 13.14 -8.65
C VAL A 77 15.48 14.00 -9.63
N GLU A 78 16.66 14.44 -9.22
CA GLU A 78 17.58 15.19 -10.08
C GLU A 78 18.28 14.26 -11.08
N LEU A 79 17.81 14.29 -12.33
CA LEU A 79 18.29 13.47 -13.44
C LEU A 79 18.99 14.33 -14.49
N ASP A 80 20.07 13.81 -15.06
CA ASP A 80 20.69 14.43 -16.22
C ASP A 80 19.90 14.08 -17.48
N ASN A 81 19.06 15.02 -17.94
CA ASN A 81 18.21 14.83 -19.11
C ASN A 81 18.75 15.51 -20.38
N SER A 82 20.05 15.84 -20.42
CA SER A 82 20.66 16.58 -21.53
C SER A 82 20.53 15.88 -22.90
N ASP A 83 20.55 14.54 -22.91
CA ASP A 83 20.44 13.71 -24.12
C ASP A 83 19.00 13.25 -24.42
N VAL A 84 18.00 13.67 -23.63
CA VAL A 84 16.60 13.29 -23.82
C VAL A 84 16.01 14.09 -24.99
N VAL A 85 15.33 13.38 -25.89
CA VAL A 85 14.63 13.96 -27.04
C VAL A 85 13.13 13.83 -26.87
N GLU A 86 12.39 14.68 -27.56
CA GLU A 86 10.94 14.56 -27.61
C GLU A 86 10.52 13.25 -28.30
N PRO A 87 9.45 12.59 -27.82
CA PRO A 87 8.92 11.41 -28.48
C PRO A 87 8.47 11.71 -29.92
N ASP A 88 8.84 10.86 -30.88
CA ASP A 88 8.30 10.98 -32.25
C ASP A 88 6.81 10.62 -32.26
N ASN A 89 5.99 11.58 -32.68
CA ASN A 89 4.56 11.44 -32.90
C ASN A 89 4.30 11.21 -34.39
N ASP A 90 4.66 10.04 -34.91
CA ASP A 90 4.46 9.68 -36.31
C ASP A 90 3.00 9.26 -36.58
N GLU A 91 2.25 10.10 -37.32
CA GLU A 91 0.96 9.77 -37.92
C GLU A 91 1.05 9.81 -39.46
N PRO A 92 0.83 8.69 -40.18
CA PRO A 92 0.63 7.34 -39.66
C PRO A 92 1.94 6.71 -39.14
N PRO A 93 1.86 5.72 -38.23
CA PRO A 93 3.02 4.95 -37.77
C PRO A 93 3.75 4.28 -38.95
N GLN A 94 5.07 4.02 -38.82
CA GLN A 94 5.80 3.35 -39.92
C GLN A 94 5.15 2.02 -40.32
N PRO A 95 5.22 1.63 -41.60
CA PRO A 95 4.61 0.40 -42.09
C PRO A 95 5.13 -0.83 -41.35
N MET A 96 4.21 -1.54 -40.71
CA MET A 96 4.39 -2.88 -40.13
C MET A 96 3.58 -3.86 -40.98
N VAL A 97 4.21 -4.94 -41.41
CA VAL A 97 3.61 -5.90 -42.36
C VAL A 97 3.09 -7.10 -41.58
N ASP A 98 1.98 -7.67 -42.05
CA ASP A 98 1.39 -8.87 -41.45
C ASP A 98 2.41 -10.03 -41.44
N PRO A 99 2.79 -10.55 -40.26
CA PRO A 99 3.70 -11.69 -40.14
C PRO A 99 3.24 -12.98 -40.84
N SER A 100 1.96 -13.09 -41.21
CA SER A 100 1.38 -14.29 -41.82
C SER A 100 1.64 -14.44 -43.33
N VAL A 101 2.28 -13.45 -43.97
CA VAL A 101 2.63 -13.53 -45.39
C VAL A 101 3.63 -14.65 -45.64
N GLU A 102 3.31 -15.55 -46.58
CA GLU A 102 4.21 -16.64 -46.98
C GLU A 102 5.49 -16.09 -47.63
N VAL A 103 6.63 -16.41 -47.01
CA VAL A 103 7.94 -15.98 -47.48
C VAL A 103 8.55 -17.06 -48.37
N THR A 104 8.47 -16.89 -49.69
CA THR A 104 9.13 -17.75 -50.69
C THR A 104 10.65 -17.51 -50.70
N GLU A 105 11.43 -18.43 -51.28
CA GLU A 105 12.89 -18.22 -51.43
C GLU A 105 13.21 -16.97 -52.27
N GLU A 106 12.46 -16.73 -53.35
CA GLU A 106 12.59 -15.52 -54.17
C GLU A 106 12.38 -14.25 -53.34
N ASN A 107 11.38 -14.25 -52.46
CA ASN A 107 11.13 -13.13 -51.54
C ASN A 107 12.28 -12.94 -50.52
N ARG A 108 12.91 -14.04 -50.05
CA ARG A 108 14.08 -13.95 -49.15
C ARG A 108 15.28 -13.33 -49.85
N ASP A 109 15.57 -13.77 -51.08
CA ASP A 109 16.69 -13.25 -51.87
C ASP A 109 16.48 -11.79 -52.25
N ALA A 110 15.25 -11.42 -52.66
CA ALA A 110 14.87 -10.04 -52.92
C ALA A 110 14.99 -9.18 -51.66
N ALA A 111 14.53 -9.66 -50.49
CA ALA A 111 14.68 -8.95 -49.22
C ALA A 111 16.15 -8.75 -48.84
N GLN A 112 17.00 -9.76 -49.07
CA GLN A 112 18.44 -9.67 -48.80
C GLN A 112 19.14 -8.68 -49.75
N SER A 113 18.69 -8.60 -51.00
CA SER A 113 19.16 -7.58 -51.96
C SER A 113 18.79 -6.16 -51.50
N GLU A 114 17.53 -5.92 -51.12
CA GLU A 114 17.08 -4.64 -50.59
C GLU A 114 17.79 -4.26 -49.29
N LYS A 115 18.01 -5.22 -48.38
CA LYS A 115 18.84 -5.01 -47.18
C LYS A 115 20.25 -4.55 -47.52
N SER A 116 20.87 -5.14 -48.55
CA SER A 116 22.23 -4.79 -48.97
C SER A 116 22.30 -3.37 -49.52
N LYS A 117 21.28 -2.93 -50.26
CA LYS A 117 21.12 -1.52 -50.69
C LYS A 117 20.95 -0.59 -49.49
N ALA A 118 20.14 -0.95 -48.52
CA ALA A 118 19.98 -0.17 -47.29
C ALA A 118 21.32 0.00 -46.55
N MET A 119 22.12 -1.06 -46.41
CA MET A 119 23.45 -0.97 -45.78
C MET A 119 24.38 -0.01 -46.54
N GLY A 120 24.31 0.02 -47.88
CA GLY A 120 25.03 1.00 -48.69
C GLY A 120 24.55 2.44 -48.49
N ALA A 121 23.23 2.65 -48.32
CA ALA A 121 22.68 3.96 -48.00
C ALA A 121 23.08 4.42 -46.58
N ILE A 122 23.11 3.50 -45.60
CA ILE A 122 23.59 3.78 -44.23
C ILE A 122 25.05 4.23 -44.24
N SER A 123 25.94 3.54 -44.97
CA SER A 123 27.36 3.92 -45.03
C SER A 123 27.59 5.26 -45.74
N GLN A 124 26.66 5.69 -46.58
CA GLN A 124 26.65 7.01 -47.23
C GLN A 124 25.94 8.09 -46.39
N GLY A 125 25.39 7.74 -45.22
CA GLY A 125 24.63 8.66 -44.36
C GLY A 125 23.24 9.03 -44.90
N LYS A 126 22.73 8.31 -45.91
CA LYS A 126 21.41 8.55 -46.51
C LYS A 126 20.34 7.74 -45.78
N PHE A 127 19.94 8.23 -44.60
CA PHE A 127 19.09 7.47 -43.70
C PHE A 127 17.66 7.25 -44.20
N ASP A 128 17.05 8.23 -44.88
CA ASP A 128 15.70 8.09 -45.43
C ASP A 128 15.66 7.00 -46.53
N GLU A 129 16.63 7.02 -47.46
CA GLU A 129 16.79 5.98 -48.48
C GLU A 129 17.01 4.60 -47.83
N ALA A 130 17.77 4.53 -46.74
CA ALA A 130 17.98 3.28 -46.00
C ALA A 130 16.68 2.76 -45.36
N ILE A 131 15.86 3.65 -44.78
CA ILE A 131 14.55 3.29 -44.21
C ILE A 131 13.61 2.76 -45.30
N ASP A 132 13.61 3.37 -46.48
CA ASP A 132 12.80 2.91 -47.62
C ASP A 132 13.21 1.52 -48.08
N HIS A 133 14.50 1.28 -48.26
CA HIS A 133 15.03 -0.03 -48.64
C HIS A 133 14.76 -1.10 -47.56
N LEU A 134 14.90 -0.77 -46.27
CA LEU A 134 14.58 -1.68 -45.18
C LEU A 134 13.08 -1.97 -45.10
N THR A 135 12.23 -0.98 -45.37
CA THR A 135 10.78 -1.16 -45.40
C THR A 135 10.37 -2.08 -46.54
N LYS A 136 10.95 -1.92 -47.73
CA LYS A 136 10.76 -2.87 -48.86
C LYS A 136 11.25 -4.27 -48.49
N ALA A 137 12.41 -4.40 -47.85
CA ALA A 137 12.92 -5.68 -47.39
C ALA A 137 11.98 -6.37 -46.38
N ILE A 138 11.40 -5.60 -45.46
CA ILE A 138 10.43 -6.10 -44.46
C ILE A 138 9.13 -6.53 -45.13
N MET A 139 8.66 -5.82 -46.15
CA MET A 139 7.49 -6.23 -46.95
C MET A 139 7.69 -7.58 -47.66
N LEU A 140 8.92 -7.87 -48.08
CA LEU A 140 9.27 -9.13 -48.71
C LEU A 140 9.51 -10.25 -47.69
N ASN A 141 10.04 -9.94 -46.51
CA ASN A 141 10.32 -10.91 -45.45
C ASN A 141 9.95 -10.36 -44.05
N PRO A 142 8.66 -10.40 -43.66
CA PRO A 142 8.17 -9.78 -42.44
C PRO A 142 8.52 -10.53 -41.16
N THR A 143 9.12 -11.72 -41.24
CA THR A 143 9.54 -12.52 -40.08
C THR A 143 11.03 -12.36 -39.75
N SER A 144 11.75 -11.53 -40.49
CA SER A 144 13.20 -11.35 -40.30
C SER A 144 13.52 -10.37 -39.18
N ALA A 145 13.84 -10.89 -37.99
CA ALA A 145 14.26 -10.09 -36.83
C ALA A 145 15.39 -9.09 -37.14
N ILE A 146 16.32 -9.48 -38.01
CA ILE A 146 17.49 -8.65 -38.35
C ILE A 146 17.07 -7.41 -39.14
N LEU A 147 16.06 -7.49 -40.00
CA LEU A 147 15.59 -6.34 -40.77
C LEU A 147 14.98 -5.27 -39.86
N TYR A 148 14.12 -5.67 -38.92
CA TYR A 148 13.56 -4.76 -37.93
C TYR A 148 14.65 -4.18 -37.02
N ALA A 149 15.58 -5.00 -36.51
CA ALA A 149 16.67 -4.48 -35.67
C ALA A 149 17.56 -3.47 -36.42
N THR A 150 17.82 -3.70 -37.71
CA THR A 150 18.61 -2.77 -38.54
C THR A 150 17.84 -1.47 -38.79
N ARG A 151 16.54 -1.54 -39.08
CA ARG A 151 15.70 -0.35 -39.26
C ARG A 151 15.55 0.45 -37.96
N ALA A 152 15.44 -0.22 -36.82
CA ALA A 152 15.48 0.42 -35.51
C ALA A 152 16.79 1.18 -35.26
N THR A 153 17.95 0.62 -35.65
CA THR A 153 19.23 1.35 -35.57
C THR A 153 19.22 2.60 -36.43
N VAL A 154 18.67 2.55 -37.65
CA VAL A 154 18.54 3.75 -38.49
C VAL A 154 17.60 4.78 -37.85
N PHE A 155 16.49 4.34 -37.26
CA PHE A 155 15.57 5.23 -36.53
C PHE A 155 16.24 5.95 -35.35
N ILE A 156 17.17 5.30 -34.63
CA ILE A 156 17.97 5.96 -33.59
C ILE A 156 18.84 7.06 -34.19
N LEU A 157 19.48 6.81 -35.33
CA LEU A 157 20.33 7.79 -36.02
C LEU A 157 19.55 9.03 -36.49
N VAL A 158 18.30 8.85 -36.91
CA VAL A 158 17.39 9.96 -37.27
C VAL A 158 16.59 10.52 -36.08
N LYS A 159 16.93 10.12 -34.85
CA LYS A 159 16.28 10.56 -33.60
C LYS A 159 14.77 10.31 -33.53
N LYS A 160 14.32 9.14 -34.00
CA LYS A 160 12.94 8.63 -33.89
C LYS A 160 12.85 7.45 -32.91
N PRO A 161 12.92 7.68 -31.59
CA PRO A 161 13.00 6.61 -30.59
C PRO A 161 11.75 5.71 -30.49
N ASN A 162 10.52 6.22 -30.60
CA ASN A 162 9.30 5.40 -30.58
C ASN A 162 9.23 4.47 -31.81
N ALA A 163 9.57 4.97 -33.00
CA ALA A 163 9.71 4.14 -34.20
C ALA A 163 10.75 3.02 -33.98
N ALA A 164 11.92 3.35 -33.41
CA ALA A 164 12.95 2.37 -33.08
C ALA A 164 12.49 1.33 -32.06
N ILE A 165 11.75 1.73 -31.01
CA ILE A 165 11.21 0.82 -29.99
C ILE A 165 10.21 -0.16 -30.62
N ARG A 166 9.32 0.31 -31.50
CA ARG A 166 8.34 -0.54 -32.19
C ARG A 166 9.03 -1.62 -33.02
N ASP A 167 10.01 -1.24 -33.83
CA ASP A 167 10.79 -2.20 -34.61
C ASP A 167 11.61 -3.15 -33.74
N SER A 168 12.23 -2.64 -32.67
CA SER A 168 13.03 -3.47 -31.76
C SER A 168 12.17 -4.50 -31.01
N ASN A 169 10.94 -4.14 -30.63
CA ASN A 169 10.00 -5.09 -30.03
C ASN A 169 9.63 -6.22 -30.98
N VAL A 170 9.39 -5.91 -32.26
CA VAL A 170 9.12 -6.94 -33.27
C VAL A 170 10.36 -7.79 -33.54
N ALA A 171 11.55 -7.18 -33.60
CA ALA A 171 12.81 -7.92 -33.73
C ALA A 171 12.98 -8.94 -32.59
N LEU A 172 12.71 -8.53 -31.35
CA LEU A 172 12.82 -9.38 -30.16
C LEU A 172 11.69 -10.41 -30.04
N GLN A 173 10.53 -10.14 -30.64
CA GLN A 173 9.45 -11.13 -30.76
C GLN A 173 9.87 -12.31 -31.66
N PHE A 174 10.56 -12.04 -32.77
CA PHE A 174 11.03 -13.09 -33.69
C PHE A 174 12.36 -13.70 -33.27
N ASN A 175 13.25 -12.92 -32.64
CA ASN A 175 14.51 -13.40 -32.08
C ASN A 175 14.76 -12.82 -30.68
N PRO A 176 14.32 -13.53 -29.62
CA PRO A 176 14.50 -13.10 -28.23
C PRO A 176 15.96 -12.96 -27.79
N ASP A 177 16.92 -13.58 -28.50
CA ASP A 177 18.36 -13.52 -28.20
C ASP A 177 19.10 -12.51 -29.08
N SER A 178 18.38 -11.57 -29.71
CA SER A 178 18.98 -10.55 -30.55
C SER A 178 19.63 -9.43 -29.72
N ALA A 179 20.96 -9.49 -29.58
CA ALA A 179 21.74 -8.40 -28.96
C ALA A 179 21.48 -7.05 -29.62
N LYS A 180 21.40 -7.00 -30.96
CA LYS A 180 21.07 -5.76 -31.71
C LYS A 180 19.67 -5.23 -31.39
N GLY A 181 18.69 -6.10 -31.22
CA GLY A 181 17.32 -5.71 -30.85
C GLY A 181 17.27 -5.05 -29.47
N TYR A 182 17.92 -5.66 -28.47
CA TYR A 182 18.02 -5.08 -27.13
C TYR A 182 18.84 -3.78 -27.11
N LYS A 183 19.97 -3.71 -27.83
CA LYS A 183 20.79 -2.50 -27.94
C LYS A 183 19.98 -1.34 -28.52
N ALA A 184 19.29 -1.57 -29.64
CA ALA A 184 18.47 -0.55 -30.28
C ALA A 184 17.33 -0.07 -29.36
N ARG A 185 16.63 -1.00 -28.70
CA ARG A 185 15.57 -0.65 -27.75
C ARG A 185 16.10 0.13 -26.55
N GLY A 186 17.22 -0.29 -25.98
CA GLY A 186 17.84 0.37 -24.83
C GLY A 186 18.31 1.78 -25.13
N MET A 187 18.95 1.99 -26.29
CA MET A 187 19.34 3.32 -26.76
C MET A 187 18.13 4.22 -27.02
N ALA A 188 17.09 3.70 -27.68
CA ALA A 188 15.86 4.46 -27.94
C ALA A 188 15.11 4.82 -26.65
N ARG A 189 15.11 3.94 -25.64
CA ARG A 189 14.55 4.22 -24.31
C ARG A 189 15.35 5.28 -23.56
N ALA A 190 16.67 5.25 -23.67
CA ALA A 190 17.54 6.28 -23.08
C ALA A 190 17.22 7.67 -23.68
N MET A 191 17.01 7.73 -25.00
CA MET A 191 16.59 8.95 -25.69
C MET A 191 15.24 9.50 -25.19
N LEU A 192 14.35 8.65 -24.66
CA LEU A 192 13.07 9.05 -24.07
C LEU A 192 13.14 9.30 -22.56
N GLY A 193 14.33 9.23 -21.94
CA GLY A 193 14.49 9.34 -20.48
C GLY A 193 13.96 8.14 -19.69
N GLN A 194 13.71 7.00 -20.35
CA GLN A 194 13.30 5.74 -19.72
C GLN A 194 14.54 5.01 -19.20
N TRP A 195 15.19 5.59 -18.18
CA TRP A 195 16.55 5.21 -17.77
C TRP A 195 16.65 3.79 -17.18
N GLU A 196 15.68 3.36 -16.36
CA GLU A 196 15.71 2.02 -15.76
C GLU A 196 15.56 0.92 -16.84
N GLU A 197 14.60 1.09 -17.76
CA GLU A 197 14.35 0.15 -18.85
C GLU A 197 15.47 0.16 -19.89
N ALA A 198 16.07 1.33 -20.15
CA ALA A 198 17.24 1.46 -21.00
C ALA A 198 18.45 0.70 -20.43
N ALA A 199 18.75 0.86 -19.14
CA ALA A 199 19.84 0.16 -18.48
C ALA A 199 19.63 -1.36 -18.54
N ALA A 200 18.41 -1.83 -18.28
CA ALA A 200 18.07 -3.24 -18.33
C ALA A 200 18.31 -3.84 -19.73
N ASP A 201 17.82 -3.20 -20.79
CA ASP A 201 18.01 -3.66 -22.16
C ASP A 201 19.50 -3.66 -22.56
N LEU A 202 20.24 -2.60 -22.23
CA LEU A 202 21.67 -2.50 -22.54
C LEU A 202 22.49 -3.55 -21.79
N HIS A 203 22.16 -3.87 -20.53
CA HIS A 203 22.82 -4.96 -19.82
C HIS A 203 22.54 -6.32 -20.47
N VAL A 204 21.29 -6.58 -20.91
CA VAL A 204 20.96 -7.82 -21.61
C VAL A 204 21.71 -7.92 -22.93
N ALA A 205 21.71 -6.86 -23.75
CA ALA A 205 22.47 -6.87 -24.99
C ALA A 205 23.98 -7.05 -24.73
N SER A 206 24.56 -6.43 -23.69
CA SER A 206 26.00 -6.51 -23.40
C SER A 206 26.40 -7.93 -22.98
N LYS A 207 25.49 -8.63 -22.29
CA LYS A 207 25.67 -10.03 -21.92
C LYS A 207 25.58 -10.97 -23.14
N LEU A 208 24.76 -10.64 -24.13
CA LEU A 208 24.59 -11.43 -25.35
C LEU A 208 25.75 -11.19 -26.33
N ASP A 209 26.11 -9.93 -26.57
CA ASP A 209 27.20 -9.52 -27.45
C ASP A 209 27.77 -8.18 -26.95
N TYR A 210 29.02 -8.21 -26.49
CA TYR A 210 29.68 -7.03 -25.95
C TYR A 210 30.12 -6.10 -27.09
N ASP A 211 29.84 -4.81 -26.92
CA ASP A 211 30.20 -3.75 -27.87
C ASP A 211 30.58 -2.47 -27.10
N GLU A 212 31.59 -1.75 -27.58
CA GLU A 212 32.11 -0.52 -26.96
C GLU A 212 31.05 0.58 -26.93
N GLU A 213 30.22 0.68 -27.98
CA GLU A 213 29.11 1.64 -28.03
C GLU A 213 28.10 1.39 -26.89
N MET A 214 27.93 0.12 -26.51
CA MET A 214 27.03 -0.23 -25.41
C MET A 214 27.58 0.14 -24.05
N GLU A 215 28.88 -0.03 -23.83
CA GLU A 215 29.52 0.40 -22.58
C GLU A 215 29.40 1.92 -22.40
N LEU A 216 29.58 2.68 -23.48
CA LEU A 216 29.39 4.13 -23.48
C LEU A 216 27.94 4.50 -23.18
N ALA A 217 26.96 3.81 -23.76
CA ALA A 217 25.55 4.01 -23.46
C ALA A 217 25.22 3.70 -21.98
N LEU A 218 25.73 2.61 -21.43
CA LEU A 218 25.55 2.24 -20.01
C LEU A 218 26.12 3.30 -19.07
N LYS A 219 27.31 3.85 -19.36
CA LYS A 219 27.91 4.93 -18.56
C LYS A 219 27.02 6.18 -18.46
N LYS A 220 26.21 6.46 -19.49
CA LYS A 220 25.25 7.57 -19.48
C LYS A 220 23.95 7.23 -18.75
N VAL A 221 23.44 6.01 -18.92
CA VAL A 221 22.11 5.62 -18.43
C VAL A 221 22.15 5.18 -16.96
N GLU A 222 23.20 4.49 -16.52
CA GLU A 222 23.29 3.92 -15.18
C GLU A 222 23.15 4.93 -14.03
N PRO A 223 23.77 6.13 -14.07
CA PRO A 223 23.65 7.09 -12.99
C PRO A 223 22.20 7.52 -12.73
N ASN A 224 21.45 7.81 -13.80
CA ASN A 224 20.05 8.20 -13.70
C ASN A 224 19.18 7.01 -13.22
N ALA A 225 19.40 5.82 -13.78
CA ALA A 225 18.70 4.60 -13.34
C ALA A 225 18.91 4.32 -11.84
N LYS A 226 20.15 4.43 -11.34
CA LYS A 226 20.49 4.25 -9.92
C LYS A 226 19.80 5.28 -9.04
N ARG A 227 19.79 6.56 -9.43
CA ARG A 227 19.09 7.62 -8.67
C ARG A 227 17.59 7.36 -8.55
N ILE A 228 16.94 6.93 -9.64
CA ILE A 228 15.51 6.56 -9.63
C ILE A 228 15.27 5.38 -8.69
N GLU A 229 16.09 4.34 -8.77
CA GLU A 229 15.96 3.15 -7.94
C GLU A 229 16.16 3.47 -6.44
N GLU A 230 17.19 4.24 -6.12
CA GLU A 230 17.50 4.68 -4.75
C GLU A 230 16.38 5.55 -4.17
N HIS A 231 15.85 6.46 -4.98
CA HIS A 231 14.72 7.30 -4.61
C HIS A 231 13.48 6.47 -4.29
N ARG A 232 13.10 5.55 -5.20
CA ARG A 232 11.98 4.64 -5.00
C ARG A 232 12.15 3.81 -3.72
N LYS A 233 13.34 3.25 -3.50
CA LYS A 233 13.67 2.48 -2.28
C LYS A 233 13.55 3.32 -1.02
N LYS A 234 14.04 4.57 -1.03
CA LYS A 234 13.92 5.50 0.10
C LYS A 234 12.45 5.74 0.45
N TYR A 235 11.62 6.06 -0.53
CA TYR A 235 10.20 6.37 -0.28
C TYR A 235 9.36 5.14 0.10
N GLN A 236 9.68 3.96 -0.44
CA GLN A 236 9.08 2.71 0.03
C GLN A 236 9.40 2.44 1.50
N ARG A 237 10.64 2.67 1.94
CA ARG A 237 11.03 2.52 3.35
C ARG A 237 10.28 3.48 4.25
N LEU A 238 10.22 4.76 3.87
CA LEU A 238 9.49 5.78 4.62
C LEU A 238 7.99 5.45 4.75
N ARG A 239 7.34 5.03 3.65
CA ARG A 239 5.92 4.62 3.68
C ARG A 239 5.69 3.45 4.62
N LYS A 240 6.54 2.41 4.53
CA LYS A 240 6.45 1.23 5.40
C LYS A 240 6.69 1.56 6.88
N GLU A 241 7.66 2.43 7.17
CA GLU A 241 7.93 2.87 8.54
C GLU A 241 6.76 3.66 9.11
N LYS A 242 6.17 4.57 8.33
CA LYS A 242 5.02 5.36 8.75
C LYS A 242 3.77 4.52 8.96
N GLU A 243 3.52 3.53 8.09
CA GLU A 243 2.44 2.56 8.25
C GLU A 243 2.61 1.74 9.53
N LEU A 244 3.83 1.28 9.82
CA LEU A 244 4.12 0.56 11.06
C LEU A 244 3.89 1.42 12.30
N GLN A 245 4.39 2.66 12.30
CA GLN A 245 4.20 3.62 13.40
C GLN A 245 2.71 3.92 13.63
N ARG A 246 1.94 4.08 12.55
CA ARG A 246 0.48 4.27 12.63
C ARG A 246 -0.21 3.04 13.20
N ALA A 247 0.12 1.85 12.71
CA ALA A 247 -0.45 0.59 13.22
C ALA A 247 -0.11 0.36 14.70
N GLU A 248 1.10 0.70 15.14
CA GLU A 248 1.51 0.64 16.54
C GLU A 248 0.74 1.64 17.41
N ARG A 249 0.56 2.87 16.93
CA ARG A 249 -0.24 3.89 17.62
C ARG A 249 -1.69 3.45 17.75
N GLU A 250 -2.31 3.00 16.67
CA GLU A 250 -3.70 2.52 16.68
C GLU A 250 -3.86 1.31 17.61
N ARG A 251 -2.91 0.37 17.63
CA ARG A 251 -2.91 -0.75 18.58
C ARG A 251 -2.81 -0.29 20.02
N ARG A 252 -1.93 0.67 20.30
CA ARG A 252 -1.75 1.24 21.63
C ARG A 252 -3.02 1.97 22.08
N GLU A 253 -3.60 2.80 21.23
CA GLU A 253 -4.86 3.51 21.51
C GLU A 253 -6.01 2.52 21.74
N GLN A 254 -6.10 1.44 20.96
CA GLN A 254 -7.08 0.36 21.19
C GLN A 254 -6.86 -0.35 22.52
N GLN A 255 -5.61 -0.66 22.89
CA GLN A 255 -5.29 -1.27 24.19
C GLN A 255 -5.65 -0.33 25.35
N GLU A 256 -5.25 0.94 25.27
CA GLU A 256 -5.56 1.96 26.28
C GLU A 256 -7.08 2.19 26.39
N ALA A 257 -7.81 2.21 25.27
CA ALA A 257 -9.27 2.31 25.26
C ALA A 257 -9.94 1.08 25.89
N GLN A 258 -9.46 -0.13 25.57
CA GLN A 258 -9.95 -1.38 26.17
C GLN A 258 -9.67 -1.43 27.68
N GLU A 259 -8.50 -1.00 28.13
CA GLU A 259 -8.17 -0.92 29.55
C GLU A 259 -9.05 0.11 30.26
N ARG A 260 -9.27 1.28 29.64
CA ARG A 260 -10.17 2.32 30.18
C ARG A 260 -11.61 1.82 30.29
N GLU A 261 -12.12 1.13 29.27
CA GLU A 261 -13.45 0.51 29.27
C GLU A 261 -13.56 -0.56 30.36
N ALA A 262 -12.58 -1.45 30.49
CA ALA A 262 -12.54 -2.48 31.52
C ALA A 262 -12.52 -1.87 32.94
N LYS A 263 -11.71 -0.83 33.15
CA LYS A 263 -11.65 -0.11 34.43
C LYS A 263 -12.98 0.57 34.78
N ALA A 264 -13.62 1.21 33.80
CA ALA A 264 -14.95 1.80 33.98
C ALA A 264 -16.02 0.75 34.30
N ALA A 265 -15.94 -0.42 33.67
CA ALA A 265 -16.88 -1.52 33.88
C ALA A 265 -16.70 -2.21 35.25
N LEU A 266 -15.48 -2.38 35.74
CA LEU A 266 -15.15 -3.26 36.88
C LEU A 266 -14.98 -2.54 38.24
N LYS A 267 -15.07 -1.21 38.29
CA LYS A 267 -15.07 -0.36 39.52
C LYS A 267 -14.10 -0.87 40.62
N ASP A 268 -12.80 -0.71 40.38
CA ASP A 268 -11.74 -1.14 41.30
C ASP A 268 -11.98 -0.70 42.75
N GLY A 269 -11.80 -1.61 43.69
CA GLY A 269 -11.96 -1.32 45.12
C GLY A 269 -13.40 -1.35 45.62
N GLN A 270 -14.39 -1.65 44.76
CA GLN A 270 -15.82 -1.63 45.11
C GLN A 270 -16.49 -2.97 44.86
N VAL A 271 -17.58 -3.20 45.57
CA VAL A 271 -18.49 -4.32 45.33
C VAL A 271 -19.55 -3.88 44.33
N ILE A 272 -19.71 -4.63 43.25
CA ILE A 272 -20.72 -4.38 42.22
C ILE A 272 -21.90 -5.32 42.47
N SER A 273 -23.09 -4.77 42.72
CA SER A 273 -24.33 -5.54 42.77
C SER A 273 -24.77 -5.97 41.37
N ILE A 274 -25.18 -7.22 41.23
CA ILE A 274 -25.65 -7.84 39.99
C ILE A 274 -27.12 -8.20 40.16
N HIS A 275 -27.96 -7.76 39.21
CA HIS A 275 -29.42 -7.95 39.29
C HIS A 275 -29.97 -8.81 38.15
N SER A 276 -29.12 -9.31 37.24
CA SER A 276 -29.53 -10.18 36.13
C SER A 276 -28.35 -11.00 35.58
N ILE A 277 -28.64 -12.10 34.87
CA ILE A 277 -27.62 -12.88 34.14
C ILE A 277 -26.90 -12.01 33.11
N SER A 278 -27.61 -11.13 32.40
CA SER A 278 -26.99 -10.26 31.38
C SER A 278 -25.95 -9.32 31.99
N GLU A 279 -26.23 -8.73 33.16
CA GLU A 279 -25.27 -7.89 33.87
C GLU A 279 -24.05 -8.69 34.34
N LEU A 280 -24.28 -9.89 34.87
CA LEU A 280 -23.21 -10.81 35.27
C LEU A 280 -22.29 -11.14 34.10
N GLU A 281 -22.85 -11.49 32.95
CA GLU A 281 -22.10 -11.82 31.74
C GLU A 281 -21.23 -10.65 31.29
N VAL A 282 -21.76 -9.42 31.29
CA VAL A 282 -21.01 -8.22 30.91
C VAL A 282 -19.79 -8.04 31.83
N LYS A 283 -19.98 -8.10 33.16
CA LYS A 283 -18.88 -7.95 34.12
C LYS A 283 -17.86 -9.09 34.02
N THR A 284 -18.32 -10.33 33.84
CA THR A 284 -17.44 -11.49 33.74
C THR A 284 -16.65 -11.48 32.43
N LYS A 285 -17.26 -11.06 31.31
CA LYS A 285 -16.57 -10.85 30.03
C LYS A 285 -15.51 -9.75 30.14
N ALA A 286 -15.83 -8.63 30.78
CA ALA A 286 -14.86 -7.55 31.02
C ALA A 286 -13.69 -8.01 31.91
N ALA A 287 -13.98 -8.75 32.99
CA ALA A 287 -12.95 -9.28 33.88
C ALA A 287 -12.04 -10.32 33.20
N LYS A 288 -12.62 -11.17 32.33
CA LYS A 288 -11.86 -12.11 31.49
C LYS A 288 -10.92 -11.38 30.54
N LYS A 289 -11.37 -10.32 29.86
CA LYS A 289 -10.51 -9.51 28.99
C LYS A 289 -9.35 -8.86 29.76
N ALA A 290 -9.58 -8.47 31.00
CA ALA A 290 -8.57 -7.87 31.87
C ALA A 290 -7.71 -8.92 32.61
N SER A 291 -7.92 -10.23 32.39
CA SER A 291 -7.25 -11.33 33.11
C SER A 291 -7.35 -11.23 34.65
N ARG A 292 -8.50 -10.76 35.15
CA ARG A 292 -8.74 -10.53 36.59
C ARG A 292 -9.57 -11.65 37.22
N LEU A 293 -9.23 -11.98 38.47
CA LEU A 293 -10.04 -12.85 39.33
C LEU A 293 -11.39 -12.18 39.60
N VAL A 294 -12.48 -12.92 39.45
CA VAL A 294 -13.83 -12.50 39.85
C VAL A 294 -14.27 -13.33 41.03
N ILE A 295 -14.89 -12.71 42.01
CA ILE A 295 -15.50 -13.39 43.15
C ILE A 295 -16.98 -13.03 43.14
N LEU A 296 -17.83 -14.06 43.09
CA LEU A 296 -19.29 -13.92 43.19
C LEU A 296 -19.72 -14.23 44.61
N TYR A 297 -20.26 -13.24 45.30
CA TYR A 297 -20.87 -13.39 46.62
C TYR A 297 -22.38 -13.49 46.50
N PHE A 298 -22.90 -14.70 46.67
CA PHE A 298 -24.33 -14.97 46.78
C PHE A 298 -24.81 -14.76 48.21
N THR A 299 -25.80 -13.91 48.39
CA THR A 299 -26.33 -13.47 49.69
C THR A 299 -27.85 -13.42 49.67
N ALA A 300 -28.45 -13.28 50.85
CA ALA A 300 -29.84 -12.88 51.00
C ALA A 300 -29.99 -11.88 52.17
N THR A 301 -30.98 -11.00 52.10
CA THR A 301 -31.22 -9.98 53.15
C THR A 301 -31.64 -10.59 54.49
N TRP A 302 -32.38 -11.68 54.46
CA TRP A 302 -32.87 -12.42 55.63
C TRP A 302 -31.81 -13.34 56.26
N CYS A 303 -30.68 -13.57 55.58
CA CYS A 303 -29.61 -14.45 56.04
C CYS A 303 -28.74 -13.77 57.12
N GLY A 304 -28.79 -14.29 58.35
CA GLY A 304 -28.00 -13.81 59.49
C GLY A 304 -26.48 -13.81 59.25
N PRO A 305 -25.86 -14.94 58.87
CA PRO A 305 -24.42 -15.00 58.57
C PRO A 305 -24.00 -14.08 57.42
N CYS A 306 -24.87 -13.84 56.44
CA CYS A 306 -24.62 -12.93 55.33
C CYS A 306 -24.48 -11.48 55.79
N ARG A 307 -25.28 -11.04 56.78
CA ARG A 307 -25.15 -9.70 57.39
C ARG A 307 -23.77 -9.48 58.02
N TYR A 308 -23.15 -10.53 58.55
CA TYR A 308 -21.78 -10.47 59.08
C TYR A 308 -20.73 -10.44 57.95
N MET A 309 -20.92 -11.25 56.90
CA MET A 309 -19.95 -11.35 55.79
C MET A 309 -19.97 -10.15 54.84
N SER A 310 -21.11 -9.47 54.65
CA SER A 310 -21.24 -8.33 53.74
C SER A 310 -20.25 -7.18 53.99
N PRO A 311 -20.08 -6.63 55.22
CA PRO A 311 -19.08 -5.58 55.47
C PRO A 311 -17.63 -6.07 55.33
N LEU A 312 -17.35 -7.34 55.64
CA LEU A 312 -16.05 -7.95 55.41
C LEU A 312 -15.75 -8.03 53.92
N TYR A 313 -16.72 -8.47 53.11
CA TYR A 313 -16.61 -8.55 51.66
C TYR A 313 -16.33 -7.18 51.01
N SER A 314 -17.00 -6.12 51.48
CA SER A 314 -16.70 -4.75 51.05
C SER A 314 -15.29 -4.29 51.44
N THR A 315 -14.81 -4.68 52.62
CA THR A 315 -13.43 -4.41 53.06
C THR A 315 -12.41 -5.17 52.20
N LEU A 316 -12.70 -6.41 51.84
CA LEU A 316 -11.84 -7.20 50.95
C LEU A 316 -11.78 -6.60 49.55
N ALA A 317 -12.88 -6.01 49.06
CA ALA A 317 -12.90 -5.30 47.80
C ALA A 317 -11.92 -4.12 47.76
N THR A 318 -11.87 -3.31 48.82
CA THR A 318 -10.93 -2.18 48.90
C THR A 318 -9.49 -2.63 49.06
N GLN A 319 -9.25 -3.73 49.78
CA GLN A 319 -7.90 -4.31 49.97
C GLN A 319 -7.33 -4.98 48.72
N HIS A 320 -8.20 -5.51 47.85
CA HIS A 320 -7.81 -6.22 46.63
C HIS A 320 -8.37 -5.53 45.38
N PRO A 321 -7.91 -4.30 45.03
CA PRO A 321 -8.48 -3.52 43.93
C PRO A 321 -8.31 -4.16 42.55
N ARG A 322 -7.42 -5.17 42.40
CA ARG A 322 -7.25 -5.95 41.16
C ARG A 322 -8.20 -7.14 41.05
N VAL A 323 -8.91 -7.51 42.11
CA VAL A 323 -9.93 -8.55 42.10
C VAL A 323 -11.29 -7.90 41.91
N VAL A 324 -12.18 -8.54 41.15
CA VAL A 324 -13.53 -8.03 40.87
C VAL A 324 -14.49 -8.66 41.88
N PHE A 325 -15.12 -7.84 42.70
CA PHE A 325 -16.06 -8.28 43.73
C PHE A 325 -17.49 -8.04 43.26
N LEU A 326 -18.22 -9.12 43.01
CA LEU A 326 -19.60 -9.10 42.55
C LEU A 326 -20.52 -9.63 43.65
N LYS A 327 -21.61 -8.93 43.92
CA LYS A 327 -22.62 -9.33 44.90
C LYS A 327 -23.91 -9.68 44.16
N VAL A 328 -24.46 -10.84 44.45
CA VAL A 328 -25.73 -11.32 43.90
C VAL A 328 -26.66 -11.58 45.07
N ASP A 329 -27.76 -10.83 45.15
CA ASP A 329 -28.83 -11.19 46.09
C ASP A 329 -29.69 -12.26 45.42
N ILE A 330 -29.84 -13.42 46.07
CA ILE A 330 -30.56 -14.55 45.48
C ILE A 330 -32.05 -14.25 45.31
N ASP A 331 -32.61 -13.36 46.13
CA ASP A 331 -34.03 -12.98 46.03
C ASP A 331 -34.28 -12.01 44.87
N GLU A 332 -33.29 -11.16 44.54
CA GLU A 332 -33.37 -10.18 43.46
C GLU A 332 -32.97 -10.77 42.09
N ALA A 333 -31.94 -11.61 42.06
CA ALA A 333 -31.37 -12.22 40.85
C ALA A 333 -31.49 -13.75 40.87
N ASN A 334 -32.73 -14.23 40.98
CA ASN A 334 -33.05 -15.66 41.05
C ASN A 334 -32.54 -16.46 39.84
N ASP A 335 -32.57 -15.86 38.65
CA ASP A 335 -32.07 -16.43 37.41
C ASP A 335 -30.57 -16.78 37.51
N VAL A 336 -29.77 -15.85 38.04
CA VAL A 336 -28.34 -16.05 38.31
C VAL A 336 -28.14 -17.13 39.38
N ALA A 337 -28.85 -17.04 40.51
CA ALA A 337 -28.70 -18.02 41.59
C ALA A 337 -29.03 -19.45 41.14
N ALA A 338 -30.07 -19.61 40.32
CA ALA A 338 -30.48 -20.89 39.74
C ALA A 338 -29.43 -21.42 38.76
N SER A 339 -28.93 -20.60 37.83
CA SER A 339 -27.92 -21.06 36.85
C SER A 339 -26.61 -21.49 37.51
N TRP A 340 -26.31 -20.93 38.68
CA TRP A 340 -25.13 -21.24 39.49
C TRP A 340 -25.35 -22.35 40.52
N ASN A 341 -26.54 -22.99 40.54
CA ASN A 341 -26.93 -24.04 41.48
C ASN A 341 -26.64 -23.68 42.95
N ILE A 342 -27.03 -22.47 43.36
CA ILE A 342 -26.80 -21.98 44.72
C ILE A 342 -27.89 -22.52 45.65
N SER A 343 -27.49 -23.40 46.56
CA SER A 343 -28.38 -24.04 47.54
C SER A 343 -28.27 -23.48 48.96
N SER A 344 -27.26 -22.66 49.23
CA SER A 344 -27.01 -22.06 50.54
C SER A 344 -26.30 -20.72 50.42
N VAL A 345 -26.61 -19.81 51.34
CA VAL A 345 -25.99 -18.50 51.45
C VAL A 345 -25.45 -18.28 52.88
N PRO A 346 -24.31 -17.58 53.05
CA PRO A 346 -23.49 -16.96 52.02
C PRO A 346 -22.66 -18.00 51.24
N THR A 347 -22.53 -17.82 49.92
CA THR A 347 -21.64 -18.64 49.08
C THR A 347 -20.76 -17.74 48.22
N PHE A 348 -19.48 -18.06 48.14
CA PHE A 348 -18.48 -17.32 47.37
C PHE A 348 -17.93 -18.22 46.26
N CYS A 349 -18.13 -17.86 45.00
CA CYS A 349 -17.59 -18.58 43.86
C CYS A 349 -16.44 -17.77 43.24
N PHE A 350 -15.30 -18.42 43.04
CA PHE A 350 -14.11 -17.80 42.45
C PHE A 350 -14.04 -18.16 40.97
N MET A 351 -13.83 -17.17 40.12
CA MET A 351 -13.78 -17.35 38.67
C MET A 351 -12.53 -16.72 38.07
N ARG A 352 -11.93 -17.44 37.11
CA ARG A 352 -10.83 -16.95 36.27
C ARG A 352 -11.03 -17.44 34.84
N ASP A 353 -10.78 -16.57 33.86
CA ASP A 353 -10.94 -16.84 32.43
C ASP A 353 -12.31 -17.39 31.99
N GLY A 354 -13.36 -17.07 32.77
CA GLY A 354 -14.73 -17.53 32.56
C GLY A 354 -15.03 -18.93 33.10
N LYS A 355 -14.15 -19.50 33.92
CA LYS A 355 -14.36 -20.80 34.58
C LYS A 355 -14.32 -20.62 36.09
N GLN A 356 -15.14 -21.38 36.80
CA GLN A 356 -15.05 -21.46 38.26
C GLN A 356 -13.79 -22.22 38.66
N VAL A 357 -12.95 -21.59 39.47
CA VAL A 357 -11.70 -22.18 39.98
C VAL A 357 -11.80 -22.61 41.43
N ASP A 358 -12.75 -22.05 42.20
CA ASP A 358 -12.93 -22.40 43.60
C ASP A 358 -14.32 -22.00 44.15
N LYS A 359 -14.64 -22.47 45.36
CA LYS A 359 -15.89 -22.16 46.09
C LYS A 359 -15.68 -22.15 47.61
N VAL A 360 -16.34 -21.22 48.30
CA VAL A 360 -16.50 -21.22 49.77
C VAL A 360 -17.98 -21.18 50.08
N VAL A 361 -18.44 -22.01 51.00
CA VAL A 361 -19.85 -22.07 51.42
C VAL A 361 -19.91 -21.80 52.91
N GLY A 362 -20.79 -20.89 53.32
CA GLY A 362 -20.95 -20.44 54.70
C GLY A 362 -20.10 -19.21 55.05
N ALA A 363 -20.33 -18.70 56.27
CA ALA A 363 -19.64 -17.51 56.78
C ALA A 363 -18.27 -17.84 57.36
N ASP A 364 -17.34 -18.26 56.49
CA ASP A 364 -15.95 -18.54 56.85
C ASP A 364 -15.02 -17.45 56.29
N LYS A 365 -14.66 -16.50 57.17
CA LYS A 365 -13.74 -15.41 56.84
C LYS A 365 -12.34 -15.92 56.47
N GLY A 366 -11.80 -16.86 57.24
CA GLY A 366 -10.42 -17.33 57.08
C GLY A 366 -10.23 -18.06 55.75
N SER A 367 -11.17 -18.95 55.41
CA SER A 367 -11.15 -19.67 54.13
C SER A 367 -11.30 -18.71 52.93
N LEU A 368 -12.17 -17.70 53.05
CA LEU A 368 -12.36 -16.68 52.02
C LEU A 368 -11.06 -15.89 51.77
N GLU A 369 -10.43 -15.36 52.81
CA GLU A 369 -9.17 -14.61 52.72
C GLU A 369 -8.02 -15.47 52.16
N GLN A 370 -7.91 -16.72 52.61
CA GLN A 370 -6.89 -17.66 52.13
C GLN A 370 -7.04 -17.94 50.63
N LYS A 371 -8.26 -18.18 50.14
CA LYS A 371 -8.51 -18.44 48.72
C LYS A 371 -8.33 -17.20 47.85
N ILE A 372 -8.66 -16.02 48.37
CA ILE A 372 -8.33 -14.75 47.69
C ILE A 372 -6.81 -14.66 47.51
N ALA A 373 -6.03 -14.89 48.58
CA ALA A 373 -4.57 -14.85 48.50
C ALA A 373 -4.02 -15.90 47.50
N GLN A 374 -4.56 -17.11 47.51
CA GLN A 374 -4.17 -18.20 46.60
C GLN A 374 -4.42 -17.87 45.12
N HIS A 375 -5.61 -17.35 44.80
CA HIS A 375 -6.02 -17.14 43.41
C HIS A 375 -5.66 -15.76 42.85
N SER A 376 -5.36 -14.78 43.72
CA SER A 376 -4.91 -13.44 43.31
C SER A 376 -3.42 -13.37 42.94
N SER A 377 -2.62 -14.35 43.34
CA SER A 377 -1.16 -14.37 43.17
C SER A 377 -0.66 -15.29 42.04
N SER A 378 -1.51 -16.13 41.46
CA SER A 378 -1.17 -16.84 40.21
C SER A 378 -1.05 -15.80 39.08
N LYS A 379 0.16 -15.64 38.55
CA LYS A 379 0.47 -14.75 37.41
C LYS A 379 -0.22 -15.21 36.14
#